data_AF-A0A849DBA8-F1
#
_entry.id   AF-A0A849DBA8-F1
#
_cell.length_a   1.000
_cell.length_b   1.000
_cell.length_c   1.000
_cell.angle_alpha   90.00
_cell.angle_beta   90.00
_cell.angle_gamma   90.00
#
_symmetry.space_group_name_H-M   'P 1'
#
loop_
_entity.id
_entity.type
_entity.pdbx_description
1 polymer ?
#
loop_
_entity_poly.entity_id
_entity_poly.type
_entity_poly.pdbx_seq_one_letter_code
_entity_poly.pdbx_strand_id
1 'polypeptide(L)'
;MKKFISILFSGITVLALNGCGGGGSDDGPVPETYFITDGFGNGVSDIIYHCDSGYSGITNFEGAFTFDLIGDNCNFDLVTNGIVDDLFIEYDNNPFTDAGINGIYFECVTNGIILSSGTTIYDALLDHDGFIEDGSLFDGCTLFDIY
;
A
#
# COMPACT_ATOMS: atom_id res chain seq x y z
N MET A 1 42.71 -12.01 65.02
CA MET A 1 42.83 -13.45 64.72
C MET A 1 41.45 -14.07 64.66
N LYS A 2 41.18 -14.77 63.55
CA LYS A 2 40.07 -15.71 63.30
C LYS A 2 38.69 -15.10 63.01
N LYS A 3 37.93 -15.52 62.00
CA LYS A 3 38.13 -16.40 60.83
C LYS A 3 36.89 -16.14 59.95
N PHE A 4 37.08 -15.90 58.67
CA PHE A 4 36.01 -15.89 57.67
C PHE A 4 35.48 -17.31 57.46
N ILE A 5 34.15 -17.47 57.48
CA ILE A 5 33.36 -18.63 57.05
C ILE A 5 32.28 -17.97 56.16
N SER A 6 32.37 -18.00 54.81
CA SER A 6 32.06 -19.12 53.91
C SER A 6 30.62 -19.60 54.17
N ILE A 7 29.64 -19.68 53.26
CA ILE A 7 29.56 -19.68 51.81
C ILE A 7 28.04 -19.80 51.48
N LEU A 8 27.62 -19.33 50.29
CA LEU A 8 26.43 -19.73 49.51
C LEU A 8 25.03 -19.78 50.18
N PHE A 9 24.14 -18.88 49.74
CA PHE A 9 22.79 -19.29 49.35
C PHE A 9 22.35 -18.54 48.08
N SER A 10 22.03 -19.33 47.07
CA SER A 10 21.40 -18.99 45.80
C SER A 10 19.99 -18.42 45.99
N GLY A 11 19.63 -17.39 45.24
CA GLY A 11 18.26 -16.90 45.12
C GLY A 11 18.04 -16.26 43.74
N ILE A 12 17.55 -17.07 42.81
CA ILE A 12 17.13 -16.69 41.45
C ILE A 12 15.74 -16.03 41.52
N THR A 13 15.63 -14.81 40.96
CA THR A 13 14.47 -14.08 40.36
C THR A 13 13.16 -13.97 41.16
N VAL A 14 12.30 -12.95 41.03
CA VAL A 14 11.58 -12.49 39.84
C VAL A 14 11.06 -11.06 40.06
N LEU A 15 11.11 -10.30 38.97
CA LEU A 15 10.51 -8.99 38.72
C LEU A 15 9.01 -8.96 39.05
N ALA A 16 8.60 -7.98 39.85
CA ALA A 16 7.21 -7.51 39.87
C ALA A 16 7.22 -5.99 39.75
N LEU A 17 7.67 -5.48 38.60
CA LEU A 17 7.21 -4.17 38.13
C LEU A 17 5.74 -4.35 37.72
N ASN A 18 4.82 -4.18 38.67
CA ASN A 18 3.42 -3.90 38.35
C ASN A 18 3.33 -2.45 37.86
N GLY A 19 3.90 -2.20 36.69
CA GLY A 19 3.63 -1.05 35.85
C GLY A 19 2.88 -1.56 34.64
N CYS A 20 1.60 -1.89 34.81
CA CYS A 20 0.67 -2.06 33.69
C CYS A 20 0.45 -0.67 33.10
N GLY A 21 1.39 -0.28 32.23
CA GLY A 21 1.33 0.93 31.43
C GLY A 21 0.22 0.80 30.42
N GLY A 22 -0.67 1.79 30.41
CA GLY A 22 -1.71 1.92 29.41
C GLY A 22 -1.10 2.07 28.03
N GLY A 23 -1.62 1.30 27.09
CA GLY A 23 -1.56 1.60 25.67
C GLY A 23 -3.01 1.64 25.20
N GLY A 24 -3.56 2.84 25.08
CA GLY A 24 -4.63 3.02 24.10
C GLY A 24 -3.95 2.78 22.76
N SER A 25 -4.33 1.71 22.07
CA SER A 25 -3.98 1.58 20.67
C SER A 25 -4.75 2.69 19.97
N ASP A 26 -4.08 3.79 19.69
CA ASP A 26 -4.44 4.62 18.55
C ASP A 26 -4.20 3.72 17.34
N ASP A 27 -5.17 2.85 17.02
CA ASP A 27 -5.28 2.15 15.74
C ASP A 27 -5.66 3.21 14.70
N GLY A 28 -4.74 4.16 14.51
CA GLY A 28 -4.69 4.95 13.29
C GLY A 28 -4.43 4.01 12.13
N PRO A 29 -4.91 4.36 10.94
CA PRO A 29 -4.74 3.49 9.80
C PRO A 29 -3.26 3.19 9.55
N VAL A 30 -2.97 1.92 9.30
CA VAL A 30 -1.60 1.43 9.10
C VAL A 30 -1.37 1.40 7.60
N PRO A 31 -0.38 2.13 7.07
CA PRO A 31 -0.09 2.10 5.65
C PRO A 31 0.22 0.67 5.19
N GLU A 32 -0.46 0.24 4.14
CA GLU A 32 -0.24 -1.07 3.53
C GLU A 32 0.56 -0.93 2.22
N THR A 33 1.10 -2.04 1.75
CA THR A 33 1.77 -2.09 0.44
C THR A 33 0.81 -2.70 -0.56
N TYR A 34 0.56 -1.98 -1.63
CA TYR A 34 -0.25 -2.40 -2.77
C TYR A 34 0.59 -2.36 -4.03
N PHE A 35 0.04 -2.88 -5.12
CA PHE A 35 0.74 -3.03 -6.37
C PHE A 35 -0.06 -2.44 -7.52
N ILE A 36 0.63 -1.75 -8.43
CA ILE A 36 0.12 -1.39 -9.74
C ILE A 36 0.68 -2.38 -10.75
N THR A 37 -0.20 -3.06 -11.47
CA THR A 37 0.17 -4.09 -12.45
C THR A 37 -0.41 -3.80 -13.82
N ASP A 38 0.20 -4.39 -14.85
CA ASP A 38 -0.32 -4.41 -16.22
C ASP A 38 -1.35 -5.56 -16.41
N GLY A 39 -2.00 -5.61 -17.58
CA GLY A 39 -2.93 -6.70 -17.93
C GLY A 39 -2.33 -8.11 -18.01
N PHE A 40 -1.04 -8.29 -17.73
CA PHE A 40 -0.39 -9.59 -17.58
C PHE A 40 0.01 -9.88 -16.12
N GLY A 41 -0.39 -9.03 -15.17
CA GLY A 41 -0.03 -9.12 -13.76
C GLY A 41 1.43 -8.73 -13.47
N ASN A 42 2.14 -8.08 -14.39
CA ASN A 42 3.49 -7.58 -14.11
C ASN A 42 3.42 -6.21 -13.48
N GLY A 43 4.22 -6.01 -12.43
CA GLY A 43 4.35 -4.72 -11.76
C GLY A 43 4.79 -3.59 -12.68
N VAL A 44 4.15 -2.42 -12.55
CA VAL A 44 4.48 -1.20 -13.28
C VAL A 44 5.38 -0.30 -12.42
N SER A 45 6.66 -0.24 -12.79
CA SER A 45 7.67 0.52 -12.04
C SER A 45 7.71 2.00 -12.38
N ASP A 46 8.44 2.73 -11.53
CA ASP A 46 8.84 4.12 -11.75
C ASP A 46 7.70 5.16 -11.72
N ILE A 47 6.48 4.76 -11.34
CA ILE A 47 5.33 5.66 -11.15
C ILE A 47 5.55 6.49 -9.89
N ILE A 48 5.65 7.81 -10.06
CA ILE A 48 5.73 8.74 -8.95
C ILE A 48 4.34 8.83 -8.33
N TYR A 49 4.25 8.70 -7.00
CA TYR A 49 3.00 8.84 -6.28
C TYR A 49 3.12 9.78 -5.09
N HIS A 50 2.03 10.50 -4.82
CA HIS A 50 1.89 11.44 -3.72
C HIS A 50 0.51 11.31 -3.08
N CYS A 51 0.48 11.05 -1.78
CA CYS A 51 -0.75 10.87 -1.02
C CYS A 51 -0.94 11.98 0.01
N ASP A 52 -2.19 12.29 0.34
CA ASP A 52 -2.59 13.37 1.25
C ASP A 52 -2.08 13.15 2.68
N SER A 53 -1.93 11.90 3.10
CA SER A 53 -1.34 11.48 4.38
C SER A 53 0.17 11.81 4.50
N GLY A 54 0.81 12.16 3.39
CA GLY A 54 2.25 12.45 3.30
C GLY A 54 3.10 11.26 2.82
N TYR A 55 2.50 10.08 2.57
CA TYR A 55 3.20 9.02 1.85
C TYR A 55 3.47 9.46 0.42
N SER A 56 4.71 9.29 -0.02
CA SER A 56 5.10 9.59 -1.39
C SER A 56 6.32 8.76 -1.76
N GLY A 57 6.47 8.48 -3.04
CA GLY A 57 7.54 7.62 -3.51
C GLY A 57 7.49 7.38 -5.00
N ILE A 58 8.18 6.33 -5.40
CA ILE A 58 8.25 5.83 -6.77
C ILE A 58 7.98 4.33 -6.67
N THR A 59 7.08 3.79 -7.51
CA THR A 59 6.84 2.35 -7.52
C THR A 59 8.13 1.59 -7.84
N ASN A 60 8.36 0.49 -7.14
CA ASN A 60 9.54 -0.35 -7.39
C ASN A 60 9.35 -1.22 -8.66
N PHE A 61 10.31 -2.08 -8.99
CA PHE A 61 10.21 -2.99 -10.15
C PHE A 61 9.03 -3.97 -10.11
N GLU A 62 8.40 -4.13 -8.95
CA GLU A 62 7.23 -4.97 -8.71
C GLU A 62 5.93 -4.16 -8.77
N GLY A 63 5.98 -2.86 -9.04
CA GLY A 63 4.82 -1.97 -9.00
C GLY A 63 4.38 -1.60 -7.59
N ALA A 64 5.18 -1.91 -6.56
CA ALA A 64 4.78 -1.72 -5.18
C ALA A 64 4.76 -0.24 -4.79
N PHE A 65 3.67 0.21 -4.16
CA PHE A 65 3.53 1.52 -3.53
C PHE A 65 2.92 1.39 -2.14
N THR A 66 3.18 2.38 -1.30
CA THR A 66 2.60 2.47 0.03
C THR A 66 1.43 3.43 0.01
N PHE A 67 0.26 2.93 0.36
CA PHE A 67 -0.98 3.68 0.41
C PHE A 67 -1.77 3.27 1.66
N ASP A 68 -2.49 4.23 2.20
CA ASP A 68 -3.46 4.00 3.24
C ASP A 68 -4.85 4.00 2.60
N LEU A 69 -5.39 2.81 2.35
CA LEU A 69 -6.66 2.68 1.63
C LEU A 69 -7.84 3.33 2.37
N ILE A 70 -7.69 3.61 3.68
CA ILE A 70 -8.72 4.18 4.55
C ILE A 70 -8.32 5.60 4.95
N GLY A 71 -8.93 6.58 4.31
CA GLY A 71 -8.79 8.00 4.65
C GLY A 71 -7.68 8.74 3.91
N ASP A 72 -7.09 8.16 2.87
CA ASP A 72 -6.07 8.79 2.04
C ASP A 72 -6.48 8.82 0.56
N ASN A 73 -5.96 9.80 -0.17
CA ASN A 73 -6.05 9.84 -1.62
C ASN A 73 -4.62 9.87 -2.17
N CYS A 74 -4.31 9.00 -3.13
CA CYS A 74 -3.00 8.98 -3.78
C CYS A 74 -3.11 9.37 -5.24
N ASN A 75 -2.35 10.38 -5.64
CA ASN A 75 -2.16 10.75 -7.03
C ASN A 75 -0.93 10.06 -7.61
N PHE A 76 -1.09 9.44 -8.77
CA PHE A 76 -0.06 8.75 -9.54
C PHE A 76 0.25 9.52 -10.82
N ASP A 77 1.52 9.87 -11.04
CA ASP A 77 2.02 10.49 -12.27
C ASP A 77 2.31 9.39 -13.30
N LEU A 78 1.46 9.33 -14.33
CA LEU A 78 1.53 8.35 -15.40
C LEU A 78 2.33 8.86 -16.61
N VAL A 79 2.56 10.17 -16.73
CA VAL A 79 3.34 10.78 -17.83
C VAL A 79 4.76 10.24 -17.87
N THR A 80 5.36 10.01 -16.71
CA THR A 80 6.80 9.77 -16.60
C THR A 80 7.25 8.41 -17.14
N ASN A 81 6.34 7.44 -17.31
CA ASN A 81 6.73 6.04 -17.51
C ASN A 81 6.26 5.41 -18.83
N GLY A 82 5.43 6.10 -19.62
CA GLY A 82 4.96 5.57 -20.91
C GLY A 82 4.24 4.23 -20.74
N ILE A 83 3.24 4.24 -19.87
CA ILE A 83 2.63 3.05 -19.27
C ILE A 83 1.99 2.13 -20.30
N VAL A 84 2.01 0.83 -19.98
CA VAL A 84 1.36 -0.30 -20.67
C VAL A 84 -0.17 -0.08 -20.65
N ASP A 85 -0.88 -0.50 -21.72
CA ASP A 85 -2.33 -0.27 -21.91
C ASP A 85 -3.11 -0.41 -20.58
N ASP A 86 -3.45 -1.62 -20.13
CA ASP A 86 -4.37 -1.81 -19.01
C ASP A 86 -3.70 -1.72 -17.62
N LEU A 87 -4.29 -0.92 -16.71
CA LEU A 87 -3.84 -0.74 -15.33
C LEU A 87 -4.76 -1.42 -14.30
N PHE A 88 -4.14 -2.11 -13.35
CA PHE A 88 -4.79 -2.81 -12.24
C PHE A 88 -4.19 -2.41 -10.89
N ILE A 89 -5.02 -2.40 -9.86
CA ILE A 89 -4.60 -2.22 -8.45
C ILE A 89 -4.80 -3.54 -7.71
N GLU A 90 -3.75 -4.02 -7.07
CA GLU A 90 -3.70 -5.37 -6.49
C GLU A 90 -3.13 -5.41 -5.06
N TYR A 91 -3.53 -6.43 -4.28
CA TYR A 91 -2.96 -6.73 -2.95
C TYR A 91 -1.60 -7.44 -3.02
N ASP A 92 -1.27 -8.08 -4.13
CA ASP A 92 0.02 -8.70 -4.38
C ASP A 92 0.45 -8.50 -5.85
N ASN A 93 1.64 -8.95 -6.21
CA ASN A 93 2.19 -8.83 -7.57
C ASN A 93 2.36 -10.19 -8.25
N ASN A 94 1.63 -11.21 -7.82
CA ASN A 94 1.78 -12.55 -8.36
C ASN A 94 0.90 -12.70 -9.61
N PRO A 95 1.47 -12.82 -10.82
CA PRO A 95 0.73 -12.81 -12.08
C PRO A 95 -0.12 -14.07 -12.32
N PHE A 96 -0.17 -14.98 -11.34
CA PHE A 96 -0.98 -16.20 -11.37
C PHE A 96 -2.15 -16.16 -10.38
N THR A 97 -2.31 -15.07 -9.64
CA THR A 97 -3.42 -14.85 -8.71
C THR A 97 -4.12 -13.55 -9.06
N ASP A 98 -5.43 -13.62 -9.18
CA ASP A 98 -6.24 -12.41 -9.22
C ASP A 98 -6.34 -11.85 -7.80
N ALA A 99 -5.53 -10.83 -7.52
CA ALA A 99 -5.48 -10.10 -6.26
C ALA A 99 -6.04 -8.68 -6.39
N GLY A 100 -6.83 -8.44 -7.44
CA GLY A 100 -7.40 -7.15 -7.78
C GLY A 100 -8.29 -6.55 -6.69
N ILE A 101 -8.19 -5.25 -6.50
CA ILE A 101 -8.95 -4.50 -5.49
C ILE A 101 -10.08 -3.75 -6.17
N ASN A 102 -11.30 -4.27 -6.03
CA ASN A 102 -12.51 -3.61 -6.54
C ASN A 102 -13.06 -2.56 -5.58
N GLY A 103 -13.79 -1.60 -6.14
CA GLY A 103 -14.53 -0.58 -5.39
C GLY A 103 -13.74 0.67 -5.00
N ILE A 104 -12.46 0.77 -5.40
CA ILE A 104 -11.67 2.00 -5.22
C ILE A 104 -12.13 3.02 -6.25
N TYR A 105 -12.56 4.21 -5.80
CA TYR A 105 -12.90 5.28 -6.73
C TYR A 105 -11.63 5.89 -7.33
N PHE A 106 -11.66 6.21 -8.62
CA PHE A 106 -10.53 6.83 -9.31
C PHE A 106 -10.98 7.98 -10.22
N GLU A 107 -10.08 8.94 -10.42
CA GLU A 107 -10.19 9.99 -11.44
C GLU A 107 -8.88 10.10 -12.21
N CYS A 108 -8.95 9.93 -13.53
CA CYS A 108 -7.81 10.05 -14.42
C CYS A 108 -7.90 11.33 -15.27
N VAL A 109 -6.78 12.03 -15.33
CA VAL A 109 -6.67 13.38 -15.89
C VAL A 109 -5.69 13.43 -17.06
N THR A 110 -5.99 14.28 -18.04
CA THR A 110 -5.08 14.64 -19.12
C THR A 110 -5.13 16.15 -19.32
N ASN A 111 -3.97 16.80 -19.33
CA ASN A 111 -3.79 18.25 -19.33
C ASN A 111 -4.61 18.96 -18.24
N GLY A 112 -4.73 18.34 -17.06
CA GLY A 112 -5.50 18.87 -15.93
C GLY A 112 -7.02 18.79 -16.07
N ILE A 113 -7.53 18.04 -17.05
CA ILE A 113 -8.96 17.79 -17.25
C ILE A 113 -9.24 16.32 -16.92
N ILE A 114 -10.24 16.07 -16.07
CA ILE A 114 -10.75 14.71 -15.82
C ILE A 114 -11.38 14.20 -17.11
N LEU A 115 -10.81 13.13 -17.67
CA LEU A 115 -11.30 12.48 -18.88
C LEU A 115 -11.98 11.15 -18.58
N SER A 116 -11.64 10.53 -17.46
CA SER A 116 -12.23 9.29 -17.01
C SER A 116 -12.30 9.22 -15.49
N SER A 117 -13.33 8.56 -14.98
CA SER A 117 -13.55 8.37 -13.55
C SER A 117 -14.48 7.19 -13.35
N GLY A 118 -14.28 6.44 -12.28
CA GLY A 118 -15.08 5.26 -12.00
C GLY A 118 -14.69 4.63 -10.68
N THR A 119 -15.14 3.40 -10.49
CA THR A 119 -14.63 2.54 -9.43
C THR A 119 -13.88 1.39 -10.07
N THR A 120 -12.82 0.91 -9.44
CA THR A 120 -12.14 -0.31 -9.90
C THR A 120 -13.13 -1.47 -9.93
N ILE A 121 -13.08 -2.25 -11.01
CA ILE A 121 -14.02 -3.34 -11.29
C ILE A 121 -13.31 -4.57 -11.86
N TYR A 122 -14.06 -5.65 -11.97
CA TYR A 122 -13.71 -6.81 -12.76
C TYR A 122 -13.66 -6.49 -14.26
N ASP A 123 -12.54 -6.80 -14.91
CA ASP A 123 -12.40 -6.84 -16.36
C ASP A 123 -12.73 -8.25 -16.89
N ALA A 124 -13.83 -8.35 -17.64
CA ALA A 124 -14.30 -9.59 -18.24
C ALA A 124 -13.47 -10.09 -19.43
N LEU A 125 -12.63 -9.25 -20.03
CA LEU A 125 -11.73 -9.65 -21.13
C LEU A 125 -10.50 -10.36 -20.60
N LEU A 126 -9.93 -9.84 -19.51
CA LEU A 126 -8.74 -10.38 -18.88
C LEU A 126 -9.05 -11.35 -17.73
N ASP A 127 -10.29 -11.40 -17.26
CA ASP A 127 -10.72 -12.22 -16.11
C ASP A 127 -9.95 -11.84 -14.82
N HIS A 128 -9.81 -10.53 -14.57
CA HIS A 128 -9.07 -9.96 -13.43
C HIS A 128 -9.88 -8.86 -12.73
N ASP A 129 -9.79 -8.77 -11.41
CA ASP A 129 -10.33 -7.70 -10.59
C ASP A 129 -9.39 -6.48 -10.53
N GLY A 130 -9.88 -5.34 -10.03
CA GLY A 130 -9.04 -4.17 -9.75
C GLY A 130 -8.72 -3.28 -10.94
N PHE A 131 -9.41 -3.47 -12.07
CA PHE A 131 -9.20 -2.72 -13.30
C PHE A 131 -9.58 -1.25 -13.16
N ILE A 132 -8.66 -0.36 -13.56
CA ILE A 132 -8.91 1.07 -13.70
C ILE A 132 -9.33 1.36 -15.15
N GLU A 133 -8.35 1.39 -16.06
CA GLU A 133 -8.49 1.64 -17.51
C GLU A 133 -7.12 1.64 -18.21
N ASP A 134 -7.10 2.05 -19.49
CA ASP A 134 -5.87 2.24 -20.26
C ASP A 134 -5.05 3.43 -19.74
N GLY A 135 -4.02 3.17 -18.92
CA GLY A 135 -3.19 4.19 -18.27
C GLY A 135 -2.39 5.06 -19.24
N SER A 136 -2.13 4.57 -20.46
CA SER A 136 -1.32 5.26 -21.47
C SER A 136 -2.01 6.53 -22.02
N LEU A 137 -3.31 6.68 -21.79
CA LEU A 137 -4.12 7.80 -22.26
C LEU A 137 -4.13 9.01 -21.31
N PHE A 138 -3.57 8.86 -20.11
CA PHE A 138 -3.69 9.84 -19.02
C PHE A 138 -2.33 10.34 -18.55
N ASP A 139 -2.32 11.58 -18.06
CA ASP A 139 -1.15 12.16 -17.40
C ASP A 139 -1.03 11.67 -15.96
N GLY A 140 -2.15 11.39 -15.32
CA GLY A 140 -2.18 10.93 -13.95
C GLY A 140 -3.54 10.36 -13.57
N CYS A 141 -3.55 9.51 -12.54
CA CYS A 141 -4.76 9.00 -11.93
C CYS A 141 -4.70 9.21 -10.42
N THR A 142 -5.80 9.65 -9.82
CA THR A 142 -5.94 9.73 -8.37
C THR A 142 -6.84 8.61 -7.90
N LEU A 143 -6.35 7.80 -6.96
CA LEU A 143 -7.15 6.83 -6.22
C LEU A 143 -7.69 7.49 -4.96
N PHE A 144 -8.95 7.26 -4.68
CA PHE A 144 -9.67 7.83 -3.55
C PHE A 144 -10.08 6.74 -2.56
N ASP A 145 -10.10 7.15 -1.29
CA ASP A 145 -10.59 6.41 -0.13
C ASP A 145 -11.90 5.65 -0.40
N ILE A 146 -11.99 4.42 0.13
CA ILE A 146 -13.24 3.65 0.18
C ILE A 146 -13.85 3.76 1.59
N TYR A 147 -14.92 4.54 1.70
CA TYR A 147 -15.72 4.70 2.93
C TYR A 147 -16.46 3.44 3.37
#